data_AF-A0A4Q2KJM5-F1
#
_entry.id   AF-A0A4Q2KJM5-F1
#
_cell.length_a   1.000
_cell.length_b   1.000
_cell.length_c   1.000
_cell.angle_alpha   90.00
_cell.angle_beta   90.00
_cell.angle_gamma   90.00
#
_symmetry.space_group_name_H-M   'P 1'
#
loop_
_entity.id
_entity.type
_entity.pdbx_description
1 polymer ?
#
loop_
_entity_poly.entity_id
_entity_poly.type
_entity_poly.pdbx_seq_one_letter_code
_entity_poly.pdbx_strand_id
1 'polypeptide(L)'
;MIGTKSISLLLAPLALAGTVSASAEEPTRGEAKLAEILEGRVAGEPVNCLSESQRDSIQIVDGTAIVFRDGGTLWVNRPAGAQFLSRSDLPVFHQFSSQLCRLDQVELRDRLGSGTMPGPRLALGDFVPYTKADDQEAAEGG
;
A
#
# COMPACT_ATOMS: atom_id res chain seq x y z
N MET A 1 31.30 -57.11 27.19
CA MET A 1 32.03 -56.73 28.42
C MET A 1 32.02 -55.22 28.52
N ILE A 2 31.45 -54.67 29.61
CA ILE A 2 31.70 -53.35 30.23
C ILE A 2 31.41 -52.14 29.30
N GLY A 3 30.36 -51.32 29.43
CA GLY A 3 29.71 -50.77 30.62
C GLY A 3 30.28 -49.37 30.90
N THR A 4 29.47 -48.29 30.78
CA THR A 4 29.53 -47.06 31.61
C THR A 4 28.35 -46.13 31.28
N LYS A 5 27.56 -45.86 32.32
CA LYS A 5 26.48 -44.84 32.44
C LYS A 5 27.08 -43.43 32.44
N SER A 6 26.34 -42.41 32.00
CA SER A 6 26.21 -41.09 32.66
C SER A 6 25.31 -40.17 31.81
N ILE A 7 24.09 -39.87 32.29
CA ILE A 7 23.67 -38.68 33.06
C ILE A 7 23.17 -37.58 32.12
N SER A 8 21.84 -37.46 32.11
CA SER A 8 21.08 -36.38 31.48
C SER A 8 21.47 -35.02 32.01
N LEU A 9 21.64 -34.06 31.10
CA LEU A 9 21.59 -32.63 31.41
C LEU A 9 20.42 -32.04 30.61
N LEU A 10 19.27 -31.89 31.28
CA LEU A 10 18.14 -31.11 30.78
C LEU A 10 18.53 -29.63 30.84
N LEU A 11 18.97 -29.05 29.72
CA LEU A 11 19.02 -27.61 29.56
C LEU A 11 17.62 -27.11 29.22
N ALA A 12 16.96 -26.48 30.19
CA ALA A 12 15.76 -25.68 29.93
C ALA A 12 16.18 -24.32 29.35
N PRO A 13 15.75 -23.94 28.15
CA PRO A 13 15.98 -22.59 27.65
C PRO A 13 15.03 -21.62 28.37
N LEU A 14 15.60 -20.63 29.07
CA LEU A 14 14.86 -19.45 29.53
C LEU A 14 14.35 -18.69 28.30
N ALA A 15 13.05 -18.74 28.04
CA ALA A 15 12.40 -17.89 27.07
C ALA A 15 12.38 -16.45 27.61
N LEU A 16 13.23 -15.58 27.06
CA LEU A 16 13.10 -14.13 27.24
C LEU A 16 11.85 -13.67 26.46
N ALA A 17 10.73 -13.57 27.15
CA ALA A 17 9.55 -12.88 26.65
C ALA A 17 9.84 -11.38 26.63
N GLY A 18 10.48 -10.91 25.56
CA GLY A 18 10.59 -9.50 25.25
C GLY A 18 9.25 -8.99 24.75
N THR A 19 8.48 -8.32 25.60
CA THR A 19 7.34 -7.51 25.15
C THR A 19 7.91 -6.27 24.48
N VAL A 20 8.07 -6.32 23.15
CA VAL A 20 8.21 -5.11 22.34
C VAL A 20 6.88 -4.37 22.45
N SER A 21 6.82 -3.36 23.31
CA SER A 21 5.77 -2.36 23.22
C SER A 21 5.98 -1.61 21.90
N ALA A 22 5.26 -2.01 20.86
CA ALA A 22 5.02 -1.15 19.73
C ALA A 22 4.23 0.06 20.26
N SER A 23 4.88 1.21 20.41
CA SER A 23 4.16 2.47 20.58
C SER A 23 3.27 2.62 19.36
N ALA A 24 1.97 2.42 19.55
CA ALA A 24 0.98 2.74 18.54
C ALA A 24 0.94 4.27 18.45
N GLU A 25 1.75 4.82 17.55
CA GLU A 25 1.60 6.21 17.14
C GLU A 25 0.20 6.35 16.53
N GLU A 26 -0.53 7.38 16.95
CA GLU A 26 -1.89 7.64 16.44
C GLU A 26 -1.83 7.76 14.91
N PRO A 27 -2.72 7.08 14.17
CA PRO A 27 -2.69 7.12 12.72
C PRO A 27 -2.85 8.56 12.24
N THR A 28 -2.04 8.95 11.25
CA THR A 28 -2.21 10.27 10.63
C THR A 28 -3.61 10.40 10.05
N ARG A 29 -4.11 11.63 9.89
CA ARG A 29 -5.43 11.88 9.27
C ARG A 29 -5.60 11.16 7.93
N GLY A 30 -4.52 11.08 7.15
CA GLY A 30 -4.52 10.41 5.86
C GLY A 30 -4.57 8.88 5.98
N GLU A 31 -3.82 8.28 6.92
CA GLU A 31 -3.93 6.85 7.22
C GLU A 31 -5.32 6.47 7.72
N ALA A 32 -5.91 7.26 8.62
CA ALA A 32 -7.27 7.05 9.09
C ALA A 32 -8.28 7.13 7.94
N LYS A 33 -8.12 8.07 7.01
CA LYS A 33 -8.98 8.18 5.83
C LYS A 33 -8.79 7.01 4.87
N LEU A 34 -7.56 6.54 4.68
CA LEU A 34 -7.29 5.37 3.86
C LEU A 34 -7.93 4.12 4.49
N ALA A 35 -7.82 3.94 5.81
CA ALA A 35 -8.46 2.83 6.51
C ALA A 35 -9.99 2.82 6.32
N GLU A 36 -10.65 3.98 6.40
CA GLU A 36 -12.08 4.14 6.10
C GLU A 36 -12.42 3.72 4.66
N ILE A 37 -11.61 4.15 3.68
CA ILE A 37 -11.80 3.76 2.26
C ILE A 37 -11.67 2.24 2.06
N LEU A 38 -10.81 1.60 2.87
CA LEU A 38 -10.47 0.18 2.80
C LEU A 38 -11.33 -0.71 3.70
N GLU A 39 -12.32 -0.16 4.40
CA GLU A 39 -13.15 -0.93 5.33
C GLU A 39 -13.81 -2.16 4.67
N GLY A 40 -13.71 -3.31 5.33
CA GLY A 40 -14.24 -4.58 4.84
C GLY A 40 -13.49 -5.17 3.64
N ARG A 41 -12.27 -4.70 3.36
CA ARG A 41 -11.44 -5.19 2.25
C ARG A 41 -10.14 -5.80 2.75
N VAL A 42 -9.64 -6.76 2.00
CA VAL A 42 -8.41 -7.50 2.29
C VAL A 42 -7.37 -7.19 1.21
N ALA A 43 -6.14 -6.92 1.66
CA ALA A 43 -5.01 -6.69 0.76
C ALA A 43 -4.61 -7.99 0.05
N GLY A 44 -4.38 -7.93 -1.25
CA GLY A 44 -3.80 -9.01 -2.05
C GLY A 44 -2.33 -8.76 -2.39
N GLU A 45 -1.78 -9.61 -3.27
CA GLU A 45 -0.40 -9.50 -3.74
C GLU A 45 -0.17 -8.19 -4.52
N PRO A 46 0.86 -7.40 -4.21
CA PRO A 46 1.18 -6.20 -4.95
C PRO A 46 1.50 -6.50 -6.43
N VAL A 47 0.98 -5.66 -7.32
CA VAL A 47 1.30 -5.71 -8.75
C VAL A 47 2.13 -4.50 -9.16
N ASN A 48 2.95 -4.69 -10.20
CA ASN A 48 3.87 -3.65 -10.66
C ASN A 48 3.21 -2.63 -11.60
N CYS A 49 2.09 -2.98 -12.26
CA CYS A 49 1.47 -2.13 -13.27
C CYS A 49 -0.05 -2.27 -13.29
N LEU A 50 -0.75 -1.18 -13.55
CA LEU A 50 -2.20 -1.12 -13.82
C LEU A 50 -2.47 -0.92 -15.32
N SER A 51 -3.48 -1.60 -15.85
CA SER A 51 -4.01 -1.35 -17.20
C SER A 51 -4.76 -0.01 -17.28
N GLU A 52 -5.10 0.44 -18.50
CA GLU A 52 -5.89 1.66 -18.70
C GLU A 52 -7.25 1.61 -17.99
N SER A 53 -7.99 0.52 -18.12
CA SER A 53 -9.30 0.34 -17.47
C SER A 53 -9.24 0.45 -15.95
N GLN A 54 -8.11 0.09 -15.35
CA GLN A 54 -7.92 0.12 -13.91
C GLN A 54 -7.69 1.53 -13.34
N ARG A 55 -7.57 2.54 -14.22
CA ARG A 55 -7.16 3.91 -13.86
C ARG A 55 -8.30 4.93 -13.95
N ASP A 56 -9.52 4.50 -14.31
CA ASP A 56 -10.63 5.40 -14.66
C ASP A 56 -11.13 6.22 -13.46
N SER A 57 -11.03 5.67 -12.25
CA SER A 57 -11.49 6.34 -11.02
C SER A 57 -10.33 6.48 -10.05
N ILE A 58 -9.93 7.72 -9.79
CA ILE A 58 -8.78 8.07 -8.95
C ILE A 58 -9.24 8.91 -7.76
N GLN A 59 -8.74 8.57 -6.59
CA GLN A 59 -8.91 9.35 -5.36
C GLN A 59 -7.55 9.56 -4.68
N ILE A 60 -7.21 10.82 -4.42
CA ILE A 60 -6.03 11.17 -3.61
C ILE A 60 -6.42 11.18 -2.12
N VAL A 61 -5.61 10.49 -1.32
CA VAL A 61 -5.62 10.56 0.14
C VAL A 61 -4.43 11.40 0.58
N ASP A 62 -4.71 12.59 1.11
CA ASP A 62 -3.69 13.59 1.46
C ASP A 62 -2.55 12.99 2.28
N GLY A 63 -1.33 13.31 1.86
CA GLY A 63 -0.12 12.89 2.54
C GLY A 63 0.16 11.38 2.53
N THR A 64 -0.66 10.56 1.84
CA THR A 64 -0.73 9.11 2.13
C THR A 64 -0.69 8.23 0.90
N ALA A 65 -1.69 8.33 0.02
CA ALA A 65 -1.87 7.35 -1.05
C ALA A 65 -2.69 7.87 -2.22
N ILE A 66 -2.54 7.22 -3.37
CA ILE A 66 -3.44 7.33 -4.53
C ILE A 66 -4.22 6.02 -4.62
N VAL A 67 -5.54 6.11 -4.60
CA VAL A 67 -6.44 4.96 -4.70
C VAL A 67 -7.06 4.97 -6.09
N PHE A 68 -6.84 3.91 -6.85
CA PHE A 68 -7.53 3.64 -8.10
C PHE A 68 -8.67 2.66 -7.86
N ARG A 69 -9.76 2.77 -8.61
CA ARG A 69 -10.90 1.85 -8.51
C ARG A 69 -11.23 1.26 -9.87
N ASP A 70 -11.38 -0.05 -9.88
CA ASP A 70 -11.88 -0.83 -11.00
C ASP A 70 -12.92 -1.84 -10.49
N GLY A 71 -14.18 -1.61 -10.84
CA GLY A 71 -15.31 -2.38 -10.30
C GLY A 71 -15.27 -2.51 -8.77
N GLY A 72 -15.15 -3.75 -8.29
CA GLY A 72 -15.09 -4.10 -6.88
C GLY A 72 -13.73 -3.90 -6.21
N THR A 73 -12.66 -3.70 -6.97
CA THR A 73 -11.28 -3.68 -6.47
C THR A 73 -10.77 -2.25 -6.28
N LEU A 74 -10.06 -2.01 -5.17
CA LEU A 74 -9.30 -0.80 -4.94
C LEU A 74 -7.81 -1.08 -5.08
N TRP A 75 -7.11 -0.32 -5.89
CA TRP A 75 -5.65 -0.43 -6.04
C TRP A 75 -5.00 0.74 -5.33
N VAL A 76 -4.25 0.46 -4.27
CA VAL A 76 -3.58 1.48 -3.46
C VAL A 76 -2.13 1.61 -3.90
N ASN A 77 -1.74 2.80 -4.35
CA ASN A 77 -0.36 3.17 -4.58
C ASN A 77 0.12 4.15 -3.51
N ARG A 78 1.29 3.90 -2.93
CA ARG A 78 1.97 4.82 -2.01
C ARG A 78 3.24 5.35 -2.70
N PRO A 79 3.19 6.51 -3.35
CA PRO A 79 4.34 7.03 -4.08
C PRO A 79 5.46 7.48 -3.14
N ALA A 80 6.69 7.48 -3.64
CA ALA A 80 7.81 8.13 -2.97
C ALA A 80 7.55 9.63 -2.87
N GLY A 81 7.45 10.16 -1.64
CA GLY A 81 7.05 11.55 -1.42
C GLY A 81 5.55 11.73 -1.20
N ALA A 82 4.82 10.68 -0.78
CA ALA A 82 3.37 10.73 -0.53
C ALA A 82 2.92 11.91 0.36
N GLN A 83 3.78 12.43 1.25
CA GLN A 83 3.49 13.62 2.07
C GLN A 83 3.12 14.88 1.25
N PHE A 84 3.50 14.94 -0.03
CA PHE A 84 3.15 16.04 -0.93
C PHE A 84 1.80 15.85 -1.63
N LEU A 85 1.16 14.68 -1.50
CA LEU A 85 -0.15 14.45 -2.08
C LEU A 85 -1.19 15.35 -1.42
N SER A 86 -1.93 16.09 -2.26
CA SER A 86 -3.09 16.84 -1.84
C SER A 86 -4.26 16.54 -2.77
N ARG A 87 -5.44 16.30 -2.19
CA ARG A 87 -6.70 16.19 -2.92
C ARG A 87 -7.07 17.46 -3.67
N SER A 88 -6.45 18.61 -3.36
CA SER A 88 -6.63 19.89 -4.09
C SER A 88 -5.93 19.93 -5.43
N ASP A 89 -5.00 19.01 -5.70
CA ASP A 89 -4.16 19.03 -6.89
C ASP A 89 -4.74 18.10 -7.97
N LEU A 90 -4.47 18.42 -9.23
CA LEU A 90 -4.76 17.59 -10.38
C LEU A 90 -3.55 16.66 -10.66
N PRO A 91 -3.69 15.33 -10.47
CA PRO A 91 -2.63 14.39 -10.78
C PRO A 91 -2.50 14.21 -12.30
N VAL A 92 -1.27 14.35 -12.81
CA VAL A 92 -0.92 14.08 -14.20
C VAL A 92 0.10 12.95 -14.24
N PHE A 93 -0.28 11.83 -14.83
CA PHE A 93 0.56 10.63 -14.90
C PHE A 93 1.45 10.68 -16.14
N HIS A 94 2.73 10.38 -15.93
CA HIS A 94 3.77 10.29 -16.95
C HIS A 94 4.27 8.84 -16.98
N GLN A 95 3.62 8.02 -17.82
CA GLN A 95 4.00 6.64 -18.07
C GLN A 95 4.66 6.48 -19.44
N PHE A 96 5.63 5.56 -19.56
CA PHE A 96 6.28 5.25 -20.85
C PHE A 96 5.52 4.22 -21.68
N SER A 97 4.61 3.46 -21.06
CA SER A 97 3.84 2.38 -21.70
C SER A 97 2.35 2.70 -21.71
N SER A 98 1.52 1.79 -22.26
CA SER A 98 0.05 1.87 -22.11
C SER A 98 -0.42 1.58 -20.68
N GLN A 99 0.44 0.96 -19.86
CA GLN A 99 0.17 0.68 -18.45
C GLN A 99 0.78 1.76 -17.56
N LEU A 100 0.18 1.96 -16.38
CA LEU A 100 0.76 2.76 -15.31
C LEU A 100 1.52 1.86 -14.36
N CYS A 101 2.84 1.95 -14.37
CA CYS A 101 3.73 1.08 -13.65
C CYS A 101 4.37 1.76 -12.44
N ARG A 102 4.94 0.95 -11.55
CA ARG A 102 5.90 1.41 -10.55
C ARG A 102 7.02 2.20 -11.22
N LEU A 103 7.53 3.22 -10.53
CA LEU A 103 8.53 4.17 -11.01
C LEU A 103 8.06 5.14 -12.12
N ASP A 104 6.88 4.93 -12.72
CA ASP A 104 6.24 6.01 -13.46
C ASP A 104 5.97 7.18 -12.52
N GLN A 105 5.79 8.38 -13.10
CA GLN A 105 5.70 9.59 -12.31
C GLN A 105 4.27 10.11 -12.27
N VAL A 106 3.88 10.64 -11.12
CA VAL A 106 2.69 11.48 -10.97
C VAL A 106 3.14 12.90 -10.66
N GLU A 107 2.72 13.85 -11.49
CA GLU A 107 2.92 15.28 -11.30
C GLU A 107 1.68 15.90 -10.67
N LEU A 108 1.84 16.64 -9.57
CA LEU A 108 0.74 17.31 -8.90
C LEU A 108 0.63 18.75 -9.40
N ARG A 109 -0.44 19.06 -10.13
CA ARG A 109 -0.70 20.39 -10.68
C ARG A 109 -1.71 21.13 -9.80
N ASP A 110 -1.45 22.40 -9.50
CA ASP A 110 -2.49 23.24 -8.90
C ASP A 110 -3.68 23.38 -9.86
N ARG A 111 -4.91 23.26 -9.35
CA ARG A 111 -6.15 23.43 -10.10
C ARG A 111 -6.50 24.89 -10.38
N LEU A 112 -6.03 25.82 -9.56
CA LEU A 112 -6.37 27.24 -9.61
C LEU A 112 -5.25 28.12 -10.22
N GLY A 113 -4.04 27.58 -10.38
CA GLY A 113 -2.83 28.32 -10.73
C GLY A 113 -2.44 28.34 -12.21
N SER A 114 -1.77 29.41 -12.62
CA SER A 114 -1.41 29.84 -13.98
C SER A 114 -0.48 28.90 -14.78
N GLY A 115 -0.96 27.70 -15.11
CA GLY A 115 -0.72 26.95 -16.36
C GLY A 115 0.70 26.62 -16.84
N THR A 116 1.79 27.04 -16.17
CA THR A 116 3.14 26.95 -16.76
C THR A 116 4.24 26.47 -15.82
N MET A 117 4.11 26.60 -14.49
CA MET A 117 5.16 26.14 -13.57
C MET A 117 5.00 24.64 -13.28
N PRO A 118 6.01 23.78 -13.52
CA PRO A 118 6.02 22.36 -13.15
C PRO A 118 5.77 22.14 -11.64
N GLY A 119 5.10 21.03 -11.33
CA GLY A 119 4.66 20.68 -9.99
C GLY A 119 5.59 19.61 -9.42
N PRO A 120 5.46 19.25 -8.14
CA PRO A 120 6.23 18.13 -7.62
C PRO A 120 5.87 16.86 -8.40
N ARG A 121 6.91 16.11 -8.77
CA ARG A 121 6.79 14.80 -9.41
C ARG A 121 7.20 13.73 -8.42
N LEU A 122 6.30 12.78 -8.21
CA LEU A 122 6.47 11.67 -7.28
C LEU A 122 6.60 10.37 -8.08
N ALA A 123 7.55 9.52 -7.71
CA ALA A 123 7.68 8.20 -8.31
C ALA A 123 6.64 7.25 -7.68
N LEU A 124 5.87 6.55 -8.50
CA LEU A 124 4.87 5.59 -8.05
C LEU A 124 5.51 4.34 -7.43
N GLY A 125 4.85 3.80 -6.41
CA GLY A 125 5.20 2.52 -5.79
C GLY A 125 4.54 1.33 -6.49
N ASP A 126 4.52 0.18 -5.82
CA ASP A 126 3.68 -0.96 -6.23
C ASP A 126 2.19 -0.64 -5.99
N PHE A 127 1.30 -1.38 -6.65
CA PHE A 127 -0.15 -1.25 -6.51
C PHE A 127 -0.69 -2.45 -5.73
N VAL A 128 -1.22 -2.19 -4.53
CA VAL A 128 -1.80 -3.23 -3.69
C VAL A 128 -3.30 -3.33 -3.95
N PRO A 129 -3.82 -4.45 -4.44
CA PRO A 129 -5.25 -4.65 -4.60
C PRO A 129 -5.93 -4.86 -3.25
N TYR A 130 -7.13 -4.30 -3.09
CA TYR A 130 -8.02 -4.49 -1.96
C TYR A 130 -9.40 -4.87 -2.46
N THR A 131 -9.75 -6.15 -2.28
CA THR A 131 -11.04 -6.73 -2.63
C THR A 131 -11.87 -7.00 -1.38
N LYS A 132 -13.18 -7.16 -1.50
CA LYS A 132 -13.99 -7.58 -0.35
C LYS A 132 -13.61 -9.00 0.05
N ALA A 133 -13.69 -9.31 1.34
CA ALA A 133 -13.35 -10.64 1.85
C ALA A 133 -14.16 -11.75 1.15
N ASP A 134 -15.46 -11.53 0.93
CA ASP A 134 -16.36 -12.48 0.26
C ASP A 134 -15.94 -12.79 -1.19
N ASP A 135 -15.26 -11.86 -1.86
CA ASP A 135 -14.80 -12.03 -3.24
C ASP A 135 -13.49 -12.86 -3.30
N GLN A 136 -12.67 -12.87 -2.24
CA GLN A 136 -11.43 -13.66 -2.18
C GLN A 136 -11.71 -15.15 -1.98
N GLU A 137 -12.69 -15.49 -1.13
CA GLU A 137 -13.08 -16.87 -0.87
C GLU A 137 -13.66 -17.56 -2.13
N ALA A 138 -14.35 -16.79 -2.98
CA ALA A 138 -14.83 -17.26 -4.28
C ALA A 138 -13.71 -17.48 -5.32
N ALA A 139 -12.59 -16.77 -5.20
CA ALA A 139 -11.44 -16.90 -6.12
C ALA A 139 -10.51 -18.07 -5.76
N GLU A 140 -10.44 -18.45 -4.48
CA GLU A 140 -9.60 -19.57 -4.01
C GLU A 140 -10.35 -20.92 -4.00
N GLY A 141 -11.69 -20.92 -4.03
CA GLY A 141 -12.52 -22.13 -3.95
C GLY A 141 -13.13 -22.63 -5.27
N GLY A 142 -12.74 -22.06 -6.42
CA GLY A 142 -13.28 -22.37 -7.75
C GLY A 142 -12.46 -23.33 -8.58
#